data_AF-A0A2A2AJE0-F1
#
_entry.id   AF-A0A2A2AJE0-F1
#
_cell.length_a   1.000
_cell.length_b   1.000
_cell.length_c   1.000
_cell.angle_alpha   90.00
_cell.angle_beta   90.00
_cell.angle_gamma   90.00
#
_symmetry.space_group_name_H-M   'P 1'
#
loop_
_entity.id
_entity.type
_entity.pdbx_description
1 polymer ?
#
loop_
_entity_poly.entity_id
_entity_poly.type
_entity_poly.pdbx_seq_one_letter_code
_entity_poly.pdbx_strand_id
1 'polypeptide(L)'
;MHCVIIGFGLHDLPGKVIYEYADIKGEPTAVPASNINPYLVDAPNVVLPRRSKPMGDVPQIGIGNKPIDDGNYLFSTEERDAFIALEPASAKWFHRWLGADEFLNGYERWCLWLGDTPPAALRAMPEAMKRVQAVKKFRSASKSPPTQKLAATPTRFHVENMPTTPYLVLPEVSSERRQFVPFGFEQPSTFCSNLVKMAADATLFHFGILSSTMHNAWVRAVCGRLKSDFRYSAAIVYNNFPWPFTPAAEPPDAQVQKAQAAIEAAAQAVLDARAAHPGSSLADLYDPLTMPANLRKAHQKLDAAVDKAYQLAGGRKTYASDAERVAFLFTLYQRHTSLLASAPAAKTPRRPRKAAAA
;
A
#
# COMPACT_ATOMS: atom_id res chain seq x y z
N MET A 1 23.26 4.41 -4.13
CA MET A 1 23.01 3.18 -4.92
C MET A 1 23.25 2.01 -3.99
N HIS A 2 22.36 1.03 -3.94
CA HIS A 2 22.59 -0.22 -3.21
C HIS A 2 22.98 -1.31 -4.21
N CYS A 3 23.83 -2.24 -3.78
CA CYS A 3 24.36 -3.32 -4.60
C CYS A 3 24.03 -4.67 -3.97
N VAL A 4 23.99 -5.69 -4.81
CA VAL A 4 24.02 -7.10 -4.40
C VAL A 4 25.15 -7.78 -5.16
N ILE A 5 25.76 -8.79 -4.54
CA ILE A 5 26.78 -9.63 -5.17
C ILE A 5 26.20 -11.03 -5.28
N ILE A 6 26.15 -11.56 -6.50
CA ILE A 6 25.57 -12.87 -6.78
C ILE A 6 26.63 -13.74 -7.43
N GLY A 7 27.19 -14.67 -6.67
CA GLY A 7 28.00 -15.76 -7.21
C GLY A 7 27.06 -16.87 -7.71
N PHE A 8 27.10 -17.17 -9.01
CA PHE A 8 26.29 -18.23 -9.61
C PHE A 8 27.12 -19.07 -10.58
N GLY A 9 26.64 -20.27 -10.88
CA GLY A 9 27.28 -21.21 -11.78
C GLY A 9 26.28 -22.24 -12.31
N LEU A 10 26.75 -23.16 -13.16
CA LEU A 10 25.92 -24.20 -13.77
C LEU A 10 25.65 -25.39 -12.84
N HIS A 11 26.40 -25.51 -11.75
CA HIS A 11 26.34 -26.64 -10.83
C HIS A 11 25.92 -26.18 -9.43
N ASP A 12 25.11 -26.99 -8.77
CA ASP A 12 24.79 -26.77 -7.36
C ASP A 12 26.00 -27.10 -6.49
N LEU A 13 26.31 -26.24 -5.52
CA LEU A 13 27.45 -26.40 -4.62
C LEU A 13 26.97 -26.59 -3.19
N PRO A 14 27.58 -27.49 -2.41
CA PRO A 14 27.35 -27.58 -0.98
C PRO A 14 27.94 -26.35 -0.26
N GLY A 15 27.44 -26.06 0.95
CA GLY A 15 27.98 -24.99 1.79
C GLY A 15 27.69 -23.58 1.26
N LYS A 16 26.47 -23.34 0.78
CA LYS A 16 26.03 -22.00 0.36
C LYS A 16 26.09 -21.04 1.54
N VAL A 17 26.45 -19.79 1.26
CA VAL A 17 26.58 -18.73 2.26
C VAL A 17 25.86 -17.48 1.76
N ILE A 18 25.05 -16.87 2.63
CA ILE A 18 24.49 -15.54 2.44
C ILE A 18 25.28 -14.58 3.32
N TYR A 19 25.70 -13.45 2.76
CA TYR A 19 26.37 -12.38 3.49
C TYR A 19 25.33 -11.33 3.89
N GLU A 20 24.98 -11.30 5.18
CA GLU A 20 23.97 -10.40 5.74
C GLU A 20 24.61 -9.14 6.33
N TYR A 21 23.91 -8.00 6.21
CA TYR A 21 24.39 -6.71 6.69
C TYR A 21 23.42 -6.17 7.74
N ALA A 22 23.87 -6.08 9.00
CA ALA A 22 23.12 -5.42 10.06
C ALA A 22 23.12 -3.89 9.89
N ASP A 23 24.26 -3.34 9.49
CA ASP A 23 24.40 -1.99 8.94
C ASP A 23 24.76 -2.12 7.46
N ILE A 24 23.99 -1.49 6.58
CA ILE A 24 24.22 -1.50 5.13
C ILE A 24 25.57 -0.88 4.73
N LYS A 25 26.21 -0.12 5.62
CA LYS A 25 27.55 0.44 5.45
C LYS A 25 28.63 -0.32 6.21
N GLY A 26 28.27 -1.32 7.00
CA GLY A 26 29.18 -2.12 7.82
C GLY A 26 29.70 -3.35 7.10
N GLU A 27 30.50 -4.15 7.82
CA GLU A 27 30.98 -5.44 7.34
C GLU A 27 29.87 -6.50 7.35
N PRO A 28 29.84 -7.41 6.36
CA PRO A 28 28.86 -8.48 6.34
C PRO A 28 29.17 -9.58 7.36
N THR A 29 28.12 -10.27 7.77
CA THR A 29 28.20 -11.54 8.50
C THR A 29 27.87 -12.69 7.56
N ALA A 30 28.76 -13.67 7.47
CA ALA A 30 28.53 -14.89 6.71
C ALA A 30 27.55 -15.82 7.45
N VAL A 31 26.43 -16.16 6.81
CA VAL A 31 25.38 -17.03 7.34
C VAL A 31 25.25 -18.27 6.43
N PRO A 32 25.42 -19.49 6.96
CA PRO A 32 25.18 -20.71 6.20
C PRO A 32 23.73 -20.77 5.71
N ALA A 33 23.53 -21.19 4.46
CA ALA A 33 22.22 -21.32 3.84
C ALA A 33 22.06 -22.71 3.21
N SER A 34 20.86 -23.28 3.31
CA SER A 34 20.52 -24.54 2.66
C SER A 34 20.24 -24.32 1.17
N ASN A 35 19.57 -23.21 0.85
CA ASN A 35 19.31 -22.74 -0.51
C ASN A 35 19.48 -21.22 -0.57
N ILE A 36 19.66 -20.65 -1.77
CA ILE A 36 19.59 -19.19 -1.97
C ILE A 36 18.59 -18.95 -3.09
N ASN A 37 17.42 -18.41 -2.75
CA ASN A 37 16.37 -18.18 -3.72
C ASN A 37 16.63 -16.91 -4.58
N PRO A 38 15.81 -16.61 -5.61
CA PRO A 38 15.97 -15.42 -6.44
C PRO A 38 15.88 -14.07 -5.72
N TYR A 39 15.46 -14.07 -4.44
CA TYR A 39 15.39 -12.90 -3.57
C TYR A 39 16.52 -12.86 -2.53
N LEU A 40 17.52 -13.75 -2.68
CA LEU A 40 18.70 -13.87 -1.81
C LEU A 40 18.35 -14.25 -0.36
N VAL A 41 17.38 -15.16 -0.19
CA VAL A 41 16.94 -15.68 1.12
C VAL A 41 17.07 -17.20 1.14
N ASP A 42 17.38 -17.76 2.31
CA ASP A 42 17.37 -19.21 2.55
C ASP A 42 15.94 -19.75 2.60
N ALA A 43 15.38 -19.99 1.41
CA ALA A 43 13.99 -20.34 1.19
C ALA A 43 13.81 -21.11 -0.13
N PRO A 44 12.65 -21.72 -0.39
CA PRO A 44 12.36 -22.37 -1.67
C PRO A 44 12.49 -21.43 -2.89
N ASN A 45 12.82 -22.01 -4.05
CA ASN A 45 12.94 -21.30 -5.34
C ASN A 45 11.58 -20.91 -5.92
N VAL A 46 10.96 -19.89 -5.32
CA VAL A 46 9.68 -19.34 -5.75
C VAL A 46 9.89 -17.93 -6.29
N VAL A 47 9.25 -17.61 -7.41
CA VAL A 47 9.20 -16.26 -7.99
C VAL A 47 7.79 -15.72 -7.88
N LEU A 48 7.65 -14.48 -7.41
CA LEU A 48 6.35 -13.85 -7.22
C LEU A 48 5.82 -13.33 -8.56
N PRO A 49 4.69 -13.87 -9.08
CA PRO A 49 4.07 -13.33 -10.27
C PRO A 49 3.35 -12.03 -9.94
N ARG A 50 3.10 -11.23 -10.97
CA ARG A 50 2.15 -10.12 -10.87
C ARG A 50 0.74 -10.68 -10.62
N ARG A 51 0.10 -10.27 -9.53
CA ARG A 51 -1.27 -10.67 -9.17
C ARG A 51 -2.24 -9.50 -9.23
N SER A 52 -3.46 -9.76 -9.74
CA SER A 52 -4.56 -8.79 -9.71
C SER A 52 -5.42 -8.89 -8.44
N LYS A 53 -5.38 -10.03 -7.75
CA LYS A 53 -6.14 -10.29 -6.51
C LYS A 53 -5.20 -10.83 -5.41
N PRO A 54 -5.48 -10.54 -4.13
CA PRO A 54 -4.73 -11.10 -3.02
C PRO A 54 -4.91 -12.61 -2.90
N MET A 55 -3.96 -13.28 -2.24
CA MET A 55 -3.98 -14.73 -2.00
C MET A 55 -4.85 -15.17 -0.81
N GLY A 56 -5.48 -14.23 -0.11
CA GLY A 56 -6.37 -14.50 1.02
C GLY A 56 -7.68 -13.73 0.89
N ASP A 57 -8.61 -13.99 1.81
CA ASP A 57 -9.85 -13.24 1.95
C ASP A 57 -9.57 -11.93 2.70
N VAL A 58 -8.98 -10.98 1.98
CA VAL A 58 -8.64 -9.65 2.48
C VAL A 58 -9.05 -8.60 1.45
N PRO A 59 -9.31 -7.35 1.87
CA PRO A 59 -9.73 -6.27 0.98
C PRO A 59 -8.77 -6.11 -0.18
N GLN A 60 -9.30 -5.88 -1.38
CA GLN A 60 -8.48 -5.47 -2.51
C GLN A 60 -8.02 -4.03 -2.29
N ILE A 61 -6.78 -3.75 -2.67
CA ILE A 61 -6.26 -2.39 -2.64
C ILE A 61 -6.20 -1.80 -4.05
N GLY A 62 -6.68 -0.56 -4.17
CA GLY A 62 -6.66 0.23 -5.39
C GLY A 62 -5.64 1.36 -5.32
N ILE A 63 -5.45 2.07 -6.42
CA ILE A 63 -4.79 3.38 -6.40
C ILE A 63 -5.80 4.46 -6.01
N GLY A 64 -5.32 5.59 -5.52
CA GLY A 64 -6.16 6.79 -5.41
C GLY A 64 -6.46 7.44 -6.77
N ASN A 65 -6.98 8.66 -6.68
CA ASN A 65 -7.43 9.47 -7.80
C ASN A 65 -6.26 9.91 -8.69
N LYS A 66 -6.45 9.89 -10.01
CA LYS A 66 -5.45 10.35 -10.98
C LYS A 66 -6.03 11.50 -11.83
N PRO A 67 -5.70 12.77 -11.55
CA PRO A 67 -6.30 13.90 -12.24
C PRO A 67 -5.92 14.03 -13.72
N ILE A 68 -4.63 13.93 -14.09
CA ILE A 68 -4.10 14.28 -15.42
C ILE A 68 -4.58 15.68 -15.85
N ASP A 69 -4.15 16.68 -15.11
CA ASP A 69 -4.71 18.04 -15.12
C ASP A 69 -3.63 19.14 -15.16
N ASP A 70 -2.35 18.78 -15.22
CA ASP A 70 -1.21 19.71 -15.16
C ASP A 70 -1.21 20.60 -13.90
N GLY A 71 -1.72 20.05 -12.78
CA GLY A 71 -1.81 20.77 -11.50
C GLY A 71 -2.92 21.82 -11.44
N ASN A 72 -3.77 21.96 -12.48
CA ASN A 72 -4.83 22.97 -12.50
C ASN A 72 -5.90 22.76 -11.41
N TYR A 73 -6.05 21.56 -10.89
CA TYR A 73 -6.98 21.27 -9.80
C TYR A 73 -6.30 21.08 -8.45
N LEU A 74 -4.99 21.33 -8.32
CA LEU A 74 -4.26 21.18 -7.06
C LEU A 74 -3.82 22.54 -6.52
N PHE A 75 -3.96 22.72 -5.21
CA PHE A 75 -3.77 24.00 -4.53
C PHE A 75 -3.06 23.76 -3.19
N SER A 76 -2.15 24.64 -2.83
CA SER A 76 -1.79 24.89 -1.43
C SER A 76 -2.98 25.47 -0.66
N THR A 77 -2.86 25.54 0.67
CA THR A 77 -3.89 26.16 1.52
C THR A 77 -4.06 27.64 1.17
N GLU A 78 -2.98 28.36 0.94
CA GLU A 78 -3.00 29.78 0.57
C GLU A 78 -3.64 30.00 -0.81
N GLU A 79 -3.31 29.16 -1.79
CA GLU A 79 -3.91 29.24 -3.13
C GLU A 79 -5.41 28.90 -3.11
N ARG A 80 -5.82 27.92 -2.28
CA ARG A 80 -7.24 27.60 -2.08
C ARG A 80 -7.98 28.80 -1.49
N ASP A 81 -7.44 29.40 -0.43
CA ASP A 81 -8.10 30.50 0.27
C ASP A 81 -8.23 31.73 -0.60
N ALA A 82 -7.18 32.05 -1.37
CA ALA A 82 -7.23 33.10 -2.38
C ALA A 82 -8.27 32.79 -3.48
N PHE A 83 -8.40 31.53 -3.90
CA PHE A 83 -9.39 31.13 -4.89
C PHE A 83 -10.83 31.25 -4.36
N ILE A 84 -11.08 30.81 -3.13
CA ILE A 84 -12.40 30.90 -2.49
C ILE A 84 -12.78 32.37 -2.24
N ALA A 85 -11.83 33.23 -1.88
CA ALA A 85 -12.10 34.66 -1.71
C ALA A 85 -12.54 35.32 -3.02
N LEU A 86 -11.96 34.90 -4.15
CA LEU A 86 -12.33 35.38 -5.48
C LEU A 86 -13.66 34.78 -5.97
N GLU A 87 -13.93 33.52 -5.63
CA GLU A 87 -15.12 32.79 -6.08
C GLU A 87 -15.75 31.98 -4.93
N PRO A 88 -16.53 32.61 -4.02
CA PRO A 88 -17.01 31.94 -2.80
C PRO A 88 -17.86 30.68 -3.05
N ALA A 89 -18.56 30.61 -4.18
CA ALA A 89 -19.35 29.44 -4.56
C ALA A 89 -18.51 28.17 -4.81
N SER A 90 -17.19 28.32 -5.01
CA SER A 90 -16.26 27.20 -5.22
C SER A 90 -15.97 26.41 -3.94
N ALA A 91 -16.20 27.00 -2.75
CA ALA A 91 -15.77 26.45 -1.46
C ALA A 91 -16.20 25.00 -1.22
N LYS A 92 -17.45 24.65 -1.59
CA LYS A 92 -18.01 23.30 -1.42
C LYS A 92 -17.42 22.23 -2.35
N TRP A 93 -16.64 22.64 -3.35
CA TRP A 93 -16.00 21.76 -4.33
C TRP A 93 -14.53 21.52 -4.02
N PHE A 94 -14.01 22.15 -2.97
CA PHE A 94 -12.68 21.87 -2.46
C PHE A 94 -12.71 20.69 -1.51
N HIS A 95 -11.81 19.75 -1.74
CA HIS A 95 -11.57 18.60 -0.88
C HIS A 95 -10.11 18.60 -0.45
N ARG A 96 -9.84 18.09 0.75
CA ARG A 96 -8.46 17.83 1.18
C ARG A 96 -7.85 16.82 0.20
N TRP A 97 -6.64 17.09 -0.26
CA TRP A 97 -5.91 16.24 -1.18
C TRP A 97 -4.72 15.61 -0.48
N LEU A 98 -4.58 14.29 -0.59
CA LEU A 98 -3.58 13.52 0.14
C LEU A 98 -2.75 12.65 -0.81
N GLY A 99 -1.49 13.02 -1.04
CA GLY A 99 -0.47 12.16 -1.61
C GLY A 99 0.34 11.44 -0.54
N ALA A 100 1.35 10.68 -0.98
CA ALA A 100 2.27 10.02 -0.04
C ALA A 100 3.05 11.04 0.80
N ASP A 101 3.40 12.18 0.21
CA ASP A 101 4.18 13.24 0.85
C ASP A 101 3.34 13.99 1.91
N GLU A 102 2.14 14.44 1.53
CA GLU A 102 1.17 15.05 2.46
C GLU A 102 0.84 14.10 3.62
N PHE A 103 0.62 12.81 3.32
CA PHE A 103 0.28 11.81 4.32
C PHE A 103 1.42 11.58 5.33
N LEU A 104 2.66 11.51 4.86
CA LEU A 104 3.80 11.24 5.73
C LEU A 104 4.22 12.47 6.53
N ASN A 105 4.22 13.65 5.91
CA ASN A 105 4.78 14.87 6.49
C ASN A 105 3.73 15.80 7.12
N GLY A 106 2.43 15.49 6.97
CA GLY A 106 1.35 16.14 7.70
C GLY A 106 0.97 17.54 7.23
N TYR A 107 1.53 18.03 6.11
CA TYR A 107 1.13 19.30 5.52
C TYR A 107 -0.12 19.15 4.65
N GLU A 108 -0.83 20.25 4.41
CA GLU A 108 -2.08 20.24 3.68
C GLU A 108 -1.90 20.57 2.20
N ARG A 109 -2.70 19.89 1.38
CA ARG A 109 -2.94 20.23 -0.02
C ARG A 109 -4.44 20.07 -0.28
N TRP A 110 -4.93 20.76 -1.29
CA TRP A 110 -6.34 20.82 -1.64
C TRP A 110 -6.54 20.50 -3.11
N CYS A 111 -7.69 19.91 -3.43
CA CYS A 111 -8.11 19.75 -4.81
C CYS A 111 -9.48 20.37 -5.07
N LEU A 112 -9.63 21.00 -6.23
CA LEU A 112 -10.92 21.46 -6.74
C LEU A 112 -11.53 20.34 -7.60
N TRP A 113 -12.54 19.64 -7.07
CA TRP A 113 -13.22 18.57 -7.80
C TRP A 113 -14.61 19.01 -8.26
N LEU A 114 -14.79 19.05 -9.57
CA LEU A 114 -15.99 19.60 -10.23
C LEU A 114 -16.83 18.52 -10.92
N GLY A 115 -16.56 17.25 -10.61
CA GLY A 115 -17.09 16.11 -11.35
C GLY A 115 -18.62 15.98 -11.31
N ASP A 116 -19.23 16.39 -10.19
CA ASP A 116 -20.68 16.36 -9.96
C ASP A 116 -21.28 17.78 -9.86
N THR A 117 -20.56 18.80 -10.30
CA THR A 117 -21.08 20.18 -10.28
C THR A 117 -22.22 20.35 -11.30
N PRO A 118 -23.43 20.81 -10.88
CA PRO A 118 -24.51 21.09 -11.81
C PRO A 118 -24.10 22.13 -12.85
N PRO A 119 -24.49 22.00 -14.14
CA PRO A 119 -24.04 22.90 -15.20
C PRO A 119 -24.32 24.39 -14.93
N ALA A 120 -25.47 24.72 -14.34
CA ALA A 120 -25.81 26.10 -13.99
C ALA A 120 -24.88 26.67 -12.90
N ALA A 121 -24.55 25.86 -11.89
CA ALA A 121 -23.61 26.26 -10.84
C ALA A 121 -22.19 26.41 -11.38
N LEU A 122 -21.75 25.48 -12.24
CA LEU A 122 -20.42 25.56 -12.85
C LEU A 122 -20.28 26.80 -13.76
N ARG A 123 -21.32 27.14 -14.54
CA ARG A 123 -21.32 28.36 -15.37
C ARG A 123 -21.28 29.64 -14.56
N ALA A 124 -21.83 29.63 -13.34
CA ALA A 124 -21.78 30.75 -12.42
C ALA A 124 -20.41 30.89 -11.70
N MET A 125 -19.46 29.98 -11.96
CA MET A 125 -18.11 29.98 -11.39
C MET A 125 -17.06 30.22 -12.49
N PRO A 126 -16.86 31.47 -12.95
CA PRO A 126 -15.89 31.81 -13.99
C PRO A 126 -14.44 31.37 -13.71
N GLU A 127 -13.96 31.43 -12.47
CA GLU A 127 -12.59 31.04 -12.14
C GLU A 127 -12.41 29.51 -12.20
N ALA A 128 -13.39 28.76 -11.69
CA ALA A 128 -13.43 27.31 -11.84
C ALA A 128 -13.48 26.93 -13.33
N MET A 129 -14.26 27.65 -14.13
CA MET A 129 -14.33 27.43 -15.58
C MET A 129 -12.99 27.67 -16.29
N LYS A 130 -12.17 28.64 -15.85
CA LYS A 130 -10.81 28.82 -16.38
C LYS A 130 -9.95 27.58 -16.12
N ARG A 131 -10.04 26.97 -14.92
CA ARG A 131 -9.34 25.70 -14.60
C ARG A 131 -9.81 24.57 -15.50
N VAL A 132 -11.12 24.42 -15.68
CA VAL A 132 -11.71 23.40 -16.59
C VAL A 132 -11.20 23.57 -18.03
N GLN A 133 -11.13 24.79 -18.53
CA GLN A 133 -10.61 25.08 -19.88
C GLN A 133 -9.11 24.77 -20.00
N ALA A 134 -8.32 25.11 -18.98
CA ALA A 134 -6.89 24.79 -18.94
C ALA A 134 -6.65 23.27 -18.96
N VAL A 135 -7.40 22.50 -18.17
CA VAL A 135 -7.35 21.03 -18.17
C VAL A 135 -7.73 20.45 -19.52
N LYS A 136 -8.81 20.95 -20.14
CA LYS A 136 -9.22 20.53 -21.48
C LYS A 136 -8.09 20.77 -22.49
N LYS A 137 -7.52 21.98 -22.51
CA LYS A 137 -6.42 22.35 -23.42
C LYS A 137 -5.21 21.43 -23.24
N PHE A 138 -4.78 21.22 -21.99
CA PHE A 138 -3.65 20.34 -21.66
C PHE A 138 -3.90 18.90 -22.15
N ARG A 139 -5.07 18.33 -21.82
CA ARG A 139 -5.43 16.95 -22.21
C ARG A 139 -5.52 16.80 -23.73
N SER A 140 -6.10 17.77 -24.43
CA SER A 140 -6.18 17.78 -25.90
C SER A 140 -4.81 17.83 -26.58
N ALA A 141 -3.83 18.49 -25.96
CA ALA A 141 -2.47 18.59 -26.48
C ALA A 141 -1.59 17.34 -26.19
N SER A 142 -2.09 16.38 -25.40
CA SER A 142 -1.35 15.17 -25.05
C SER A 142 -1.06 14.29 -26.26
N LYS A 143 0.07 13.59 -26.27
CA LYS A 143 0.39 12.55 -27.27
C LYS A 143 -0.33 11.22 -27.03
N SER A 144 -0.93 11.04 -25.85
CA SER A 144 -1.60 9.79 -25.45
C SER A 144 -3.08 9.83 -25.89
N PRO A 145 -3.53 8.93 -26.80
CA PRO A 145 -4.93 8.94 -27.25
C PRO A 145 -5.97 8.79 -26.13
N PRO A 146 -5.75 7.96 -25.08
CA PRO A 146 -6.62 7.95 -23.91
C PRO A 146 -6.73 9.31 -23.19
N THR A 147 -5.63 10.06 -23.07
CA THR A 147 -5.63 11.40 -22.45
C THR A 147 -6.34 12.42 -23.32
N GLN A 148 -6.18 12.38 -24.64
CA GLN A 148 -6.92 13.24 -25.56
C GLN A 148 -8.43 13.03 -25.44
N LYS A 149 -8.89 11.77 -25.36
CA LYS A 149 -10.32 11.45 -25.15
C LYS A 149 -10.85 12.02 -23.83
N LEU A 150 -10.04 12.00 -22.78
CA LEU A 150 -10.38 12.56 -21.46
C LEU A 150 -10.61 14.09 -21.49
N ALA A 151 -10.14 14.80 -22.53
CA ALA A 151 -10.44 16.22 -22.71
C ALA A 151 -11.95 16.50 -22.93
N ALA A 152 -12.74 15.48 -23.29
CA ALA A 152 -14.20 15.59 -23.39
C ALA A 152 -14.91 15.70 -22.03
N THR A 153 -14.28 15.23 -20.95
CA THR A 153 -14.80 15.31 -19.57
C THR A 153 -13.81 16.04 -18.66
N PRO A 154 -13.54 17.33 -18.91
CA PRO A 154 -12.47 18.07 -18.24
C PRO A 154 -12.72 18.30 -16.74
N THR A 155 -13.96 18.23 -16.27
CA THR A 155 -14.34 18.37 -14.85
C THR A 155 -14.07 17.10 -14.03
N ARG A 156 -13.88 15.94 -14.68
CA ARG A 156 -13.61 14.65 -14.04
C ARG A 156 -12.12 14.33 -14.04
N PHE A 157 -11.68 13.51 -13.09
CA PHE A 157 -10.34 12.92 -13.11
C PHE A 157 -10.27 11.73 -14.08
N HIS A 158 -9.05 11.26 -14.41
CA HIS A 158 -8.86 10.06 -15.23
C HIS A 158 -9.24 8.78 -14.49
N VAL A 159 -8.82 8.69 -13.23
CA VAL A 159 -9.20 7.62 -12.29
C VAL A 159 -9.83 8.30 -11.09
N GLU A 160 -11.01 7.85 -10.71
CA GLU A 160 -11.73 8.30 -9.53
C GLU A 160 -11.91 7.12 -8.57
N ASN A 161 -11.39 7.25 -7.37
CA ASN A 161 -11.55 6.32 -6.25
C ASN A 161 -11.80 7.15 -5.00
N MET A 162 -13.07 7.27 -4.64
CA MET A 162 -13.58 8.14 -3.58
C MET A 162 -14.51 7.30 -2.69
N PRO A 163 -13.96 6.49 -1.77
CA PRO A 163 -14.76 5.65 -0.88
C PRO A 163 -15.71 6.49 -0.03
N THR A 164 -16.90 5.96 0.22
CA THR A 164 -17.93 6.59 1.07
C THR A 164 -17.83 6.18 2.54
N THR A 165 -16.90 5.28 2.86
CA THR A 165 -16.58 4.79 4.21
C THR A 165 -15.13 5.12 4.56
N PRO A 166 -14.75 5.13 5.86
CA PRO A 166 -13.35 5.25 6.26
C PRO A 166 -12.51 4.17 5.57
N TYR A 167 -11.29 4.53 5.16
CA TYR A 167 -10.45 3.66 4.35
C TYR A 167 -8.99 3.72 4.82
N LEU A 168 -8.24 2.64 4.57
CA LEU A 168 -6.81 2.58 4.87
C LEU A 168 -5.99 3.16 3.71
N VAL A 169 -5.01 4.00 4.04
CA VAL A 169 -4.04 4.62 3.13
C VAL A 169 -2.67 3.96 3.31
N LEU A 170 -2.06 3.62 2.16
CA LEU A 170 -0.71 3.08 2.09
C LEU A 170 0.12 3.95 1.12
N PRO A 171 1.15 4.69 1.56
CA PRO A 171 1.95 5.52 0.67
C PRO A 171 2.69 4.65 -0.35
N GLU A 172 2.69 5.06 -1.63
CA GLU A 172 3.44 4.33 -2.66
C GLU A 172 4.94 4.44 -2.42
N VAL A 173 5.43 5.58 -1.95
CA VAL A 173 6.86 5.79 -1.67
C VAL A 173 7.07 6.12 -0.19
N SER A 174 8.00 5.43 0.45
CA SER A 174 8.45 5.71 1.81
C SER A 174 9.94 5.43 1.95
N SER A 175 10.62 6.21 2.79
CA SER A 175 12.04 6.00 3.06
C SER A 175 12.31 4.59 3.56
N GLU A 176 13.40 4.01 3.05
CA GLU A 176 13.97 2.76 3.47
C GLU A 176 14.55 2.79 4.89
N ARG A 177 14.83 3.99 5.43
CA ARG A 177 15.31 4.16 6.80
C ARG A 177 14.27 3.77 7.86
N ARG A 178 12.97 3.83 7.52
CA ARG A 178 11.90 3.52 8.47
C ARG A 178 11.79 2.01 8.68
N GLN A 179 11.74 1.58 9.93
CA GLN A 179 11.50 0.16 10.26
C GLN A 179 10.11 -0.31 9.81
N PHE A 180 9.13 0.59 9.87
CA PHE A 180 7.76 0.36 9.44
C PHE A 180 7.36 1.41 8.41
N VAL A 181 6.77 0.99 7.30
CA VAL A 181 6.08 1.93 6.39
C VAL A 181 4.85 2.46 7.13
N PRO A 182 4.71 3.79 7.31
CA PRO A 182 3.54 4.33 7.98
C PRO A 182 2.30 4.12 7.12
N PHE A 183 1.33 3.41 7.66
CA PHE A 183 -0.04 3.29 7.13
C PHE A 183 -1.03 3.95 8.09
N GLY A 184 -2.23 4.30 7.63
CA GLY A 184 -3.21 4.99 8.48
C GLY A 184 -4.57 5.11 7.83
N PHE A 185 -5.59 5.38 8.63
CA PHE A 185 -6.96 5.54 8.17
C PHE A 185 -7.23 6.99 7.80
N GLU A 186 -8.07 7.18 6.78
CA GLU A 186 -8.60 8.48 6.35
C GLU A 186 -10.11 8.41 6.18
N GLN A 187 -10.73 9.60 6.17
CA GLN A 187 -12.18 9.77 6.08
C GLN A 187 -12.62 10.05 4.62
N PRO A 188 -13.89 9.78 4.26
CA PRO A 188 -14.43 10.03 2.91
C PRO A 188 -14.28 11.47 2.40
N SER A 189 -14.14 12.45 3.29
CA SER A 189 -13.93 13.86 2.92
C SER A 189 -12.54 14.15 2.34
N THR A 190 -11.56 13.28 2.59
CA THR A 190 -10.20 13.39 2.05
C THR A 190 -10.12 12.63 0.72
N PHE A 191 -9.60 13.28 -0.33
CA PHE A 191 -9.32 12.64 -1.60
C PHE A 191 -7.85 12.27 -1.71
N CYS A 192 -7.58 11.01 -2.01
CA CYS A 192 -6.23 10.50 -2.11
C CYS A 192 -5.71 10.52 -3.55
N SER A 193 -4.42 10.82 -3.74
CA SER A 193 -3.70 10.77 -5.02
C SER A 193 -3.41 9.34 -5.46
N ASN A 194 -3.13 9.15 -6.75
CA ASN A 194 -2.62 7.88 -7.28
C ASN A 194 -1.25 7.48 -6.73
N LEU A 195 -0.58 8.38 -5.98
CA LEU A 195 0.67 8.12 -5.25
C LEU A 195 0.45 7.41 -3.90
N VAL A 196 -0.78 7.08 -3.55
CA VAL A 196 -1.09 6.16 -2.46
C VAL A 196 -1.90 4.97 -2.98
N LYS A 197 -1.91 3.88 -2.21
CA LYS A 197 -2.88 2.80 -2.31
C LYS A 197 -3.95 2.97 -1.25
N MET A 198 -5.13 2.49 -1.56
CA MET A 198 -6.32 2.62 -0.71
C MET A 198 -7.01 1.28 -0.54
N ALA A 199 -7.52 1.01 0.66
CA ALA A 199 -8.33 -0.16 0.97
C ALA A 199 -9.61 0.29 1.70
N ALA A 200 -10.74 0.30 1.00
CA ALA A 200 -12.01 0.81 1.52
C ALA A 200 -12.59 -0.07 2.65
N ASP A 201 -12.42 -1.39 2.55
CA ASP A 201 -12.99 -2.35 3.50
C ASP A 201 -11.94 -2.84 4.53
N ALA A 202 -10.88 -2.07 4.75
CA ALA A 202 -9.84 -2.43 5.71
C ALA A 202 -10.29 -2.22 7.14
N THR A 203 -9.98 -3.20 7.98
CA THR A 203 -10.24 -3.19 9.43
C THR A 203 -8.94 -3.00 10.22
N LEU A 204 -9.05 -2.85 11.56
CA LEU A 204 -7.90 -2.80 12.45
C LEU A 204 -7.02 -4.06 12.34
N PHE A 205 -7.60 -5.23 12.05
CA PHE A 205 -6.85 -6.45 11.79
C PHE A 205 -5.89 -6.27 10.60
N HIS A 206 -6.41 -5.76 9.49
CA HIS A 206 -5.62 -5.50 8.29
C HIS A 206 -4.52 -4.48 8.56
N PHE A 207 -4.86 -3.36 9.21
CA PHE A 207 -3.89 -2.35 9.62
C PHE A 207 -2.79 -2.93 10.52
N GLY A 208 -3.15 -3.77 11.49
CA GLY A 208 -2.22 -4.42 12.41
C GLY A 208 -1.24 -5.34 11.70
N ILE A 209 -1.73 -6.24 10.84
CA ILE A 209 -0.84 -7.11 10.06
C ILE A 209 0.10 -6.30 9.18
N LEU A 210 -0.42 -5.33 8.42
CA LEU A 210 0.38 -4.52 7.50
C LEU A 210 1.40 -3.63 8.24
N SER A 211 1.10 -3.21 9.47
CA SER A 211 2.00 -2.39 10.29
C SER A 211 3.03 -3.20 11.07
N SER A 212 3.01 -4.54 10.99
CA SER A 212 3.95 -5.41 11.69
C SER A 212 5.33 -5.47 11.03
N THR A 213 6.34 -5.87 11.80
CA THR A 213 7.67 -6.24 11.30
C THR A 213 7.57 -7.40 10.30
N MET A 214 6.63 -8.33 10.46
CA MET A 214 6.42 -9.43 9.51
C MET A 214 6.10 -8.93 8.09
N HIS A 215 5.14 -8.01 7.97
CA HIS A 215 4.82 -7.41 6.66
C HIS A 215 5.94 -6.49 6.16
N ASN A 216 6.58 -5.74 7.05
CA ASN A 216 7.66 -4.84 6.64
C ASN A 216 8.94 -5.60 6.20
N ALA A 217 9.20 -6.79 6.75
CA ALA A 217 10.24 -7.70 6.27
C ALA A 217 9.92 -8.18 4.84
N TRP A 218 8.65 -8.52 4.58
CA TRP A 218 8.18 -8.84 3.22
C TRP A 218 8.37 -7.66 2.26
N VAL A 219 7.95 -6.45 2.66
CA VAL A 219 8.17 -5.22 1.89
C VAL A 219 9.66 -5.08 1.56
N ARG A 220 10.55 -5.19 2.55
CA ARG A 220 12.00 -5.03 2.32
C ARG A 220 12.56 -6.00 1.30
N ALA A 221 12.10 -7.26 1.31
CA ALA A 221 12.59 -8.33 0.45
C ALA A 221 12.05 -8.28 -0.99
N VAL A 222 10.78 -7.91 -1.18
CA VAL A 222 10.10 -8.12 -2.49
C VAL A 222 9.65 -6.83 -3.18
N CYS A 223 9.63 -5.72 -2.44
CA CYS A 223 9.15 -4.45 -2.97
C CYS A 223 10.15 -3.86 -3.98
N GLY A 224 9.61 -3.32 -5.07
CA GLY A 224 10.41 -2.46 -5.95
C GLY A 224 10.93 -1.24 -5.19
N ARG A 225 11.97 -0.60 -5.73
CA ARG A 225 12.59 0.58 -5.12
C ARG A 225 12.56 1.77 -6.06
N LEU A 226 12.44 2.98 -5.49
CA LEU A 226 12.74 4.23 -6.19
C LEU A 226 14.06 4.74 -5.65
N LYS A 227 15.14 4.60 -6.43
CA LYS A 227 16.51 4.63 -5.89
C LYS A 227 16.63 3.55 -4.80
N SER A 228 16.69 3.95 -3.52
CA SER A 228 16.74 3.03 -2.38
C SER A 228 15.43 2.98 -1.60
N ASP A 229 14.54 3.97 -1.76
CA ASP A 229 13.25 4.07 -1.07
C ASP A 229 12.30 2.95 -1.49
N PHE A 230 11.42 2.54 -0.59
CA PHE A 230 10.37 1.56 -0.92
C PHE A 230 9.42 2.14 -1.95
N ARG A 231 9.04 1.33 -2.95
CA ARG A 231 7.96 1.64 -3.89
C ARG A 231 6.85 0.58 -3.81
N TYR A 232 5.93 0.77 -2.88
CA TYR A 232 4.89 -0.18 -2.52
C TYR A 232 3.98 -0.52 -3.71
N SER A 233 3.77 -1.82 -3.94
CA SER A 233 3.00 -2.32 -5.08
C SER A 233 1.88 -3.24 -4.61
N ALA A 234 0.65 -2.94 -5.04
CA ALA A 234 -0.47 -3.85 -4.85
C ALA A 234 -0.20 -5.21 -5.50
N ALA A 235 0.29 -5.21 -6.74
CA ALA A 235 0.38 -6.40 -7.57
C ALA A 235 1.54 -7.33 -7.22
N ILE A 236 2.55 -6.83 -6.51
CA ILE A 236 3.74 -7.60 -6.11
C ILE A 236 3.81 -7.78 -4.61
N VAL A 237 3.62 -6.73 -3.80
CA VAL A 237 3.76 -6.81 -2.35
C VAL A 237 2.48 -7.36 -1.73
N TYR A 238 1.40 -6.57 -1.76
CA TYR A 238 0.17 -6.87 -1.05
C TYR A 238 -0.51 -8.15 -1.57
N ASN A 239 -0.67 -8.27 -2.89
CA ASN A 239 -1.40 -9.38 -3.47
C ASN A 239 -0.66 -10.73 -3.37
N ASN A 240 0.66 -10.72 -3.20
CA ASN A 240 1.45 -11.92 -2.93
C ASN A 240 1.78 -12.08 -1.44
N PHE A 241 1.33 -11.19 -0.55
CA PHE A 241 1.62 -11.34 0.87
C PHE A 241 0.91 -12.59 1.41
N PRO A 242 1.64 -13.52 2.04
CA PRO A 242 1.06 -14.72 2.61
C PRO A 242 0.48 -14.40 4.00
N TRP A 243 -0.81 -14.11 4.04
CA TRP A 243 -1.57 -13.83 5.27
C TRP A 243 -1.60 -15.06 6.21
N PRO A 244 -1.65 -14.89 7.54
CA PRO A 244 -1.57 -16.01 8.48
C PRO A 244 -2.83 -16.88 8.50
N PHE A 245 -3.96 -16.37 8.01
CA PHE A 245 -5.24 -17.07 7.98
C PHE A 245 -5.68 -17.28 6.52
N THR A 246 -5.99 -18.53 6.15
CA THR A 246 -6.54 -18.86 4.83
C THR A 246 -8.00 -19.26 4.92
N PRO A 247 -8.80 -19.10 3.84
CA PRO A 247 -10.23 -19.42 3.84
C PRO A 247 -10.58 -20.92 3.93
N ALA A 248 -9.64 -21.78 4.33
CA ALA A 248 -9.77 -23.23 4.22
C ALA A 248 -10.43 -23.92 5.43
N ALA A 249 -11.09 -23.19 6.33
CA ALA A 249 -11.87 -23.81 7.40
C ALA A 249 -13.15 -23.01 7.72
N GLU A 250 -14.27 -23.73 7.81
CA GLU A 250 -15.54 -23.28 8.43
C GLU A 250 -15.27 -22.66 9.83
N PRO A 251 -16.23 -21.89 10.39
CA PRO A 251 -15.99 -20.59 11.00
C PRO A 251 -14.68 -20.51 11.80
N PRO A 252 -13.93 -19.40 11.69
CA PRO A 252 -12.57 -19.31 12.21
C PRO A 252 -12.50 -19.88 13.63
N ASP A 253 -11.63 -20.88 13.82
CA ASP A 253 -11.35 -21.50 15.11
C ASP A 253 -11.27 -20.41 16.20
N ALA A 254 -11.78 -20.69 17.40
CA ALA A 254 -11.68 -19.78 18.54
C ALA A 254 -10.26 -19.23 18.74
N GLN A 255 -9.22 -20.00 18.37
CA GLN A 255 -7.83 -19.54 18.35
C GLN A 255 -7.57 -18.43 17.32
N VAL A 256 -8.12 -18.52 16.12
CA VAL A 256 -8.03 -17.50 15.05
C VAL A 256 -8.75 -16.23 15.49
N GLN A 257 -9.96 -16.34 16.02
CA GLN A 257 -10.73 -15.19 16.51
C GLN A 257 -9.97 -14.46 17.64
N LYS A 258 -9.42 -15.23 18.59
CA LYS A 258 -8.60 -14.67 19.67
C LYS A 258 -7.34 -13.97 19.15
N ALA A 259 -6.68 -14.54 18.13
CA ALA A 259 -5.51 -13.93 17.51
C ALA A 259 -5.88 -12.65 16.75
N GLN A 260 -6.98 -12.62 15.99
CA GLN A 260 -7.48 -11.43 15.33
C GLN A 260 -7.79 -10.31 16.32
N ALA A 261 -8.54 -10.61 17.39
CA ALA A 261 -8.87 -9.63 18.43
C ALA A 261 -7.62 -9.07 19.13
N ALA A 262 -6.62 -9.92 19.40
CA ALA A 262 -5.34 -9.48 19.97
C ALA A 262 -4.57 -8.54 19.03
N ILE A 263 -4.57 -8.83 17.72
CA ILE A 263 -3.97 -7.95 16.71
C ILE A 263 -4.72 -6.63 16.63
N GLU A 264 -6.05 -6.64 16.61
CA GLU A 264 -6.87 -5.43 16.57
C GLU A 264 -6.63 -4.53 17.78
N ALA A 265 -6.59 -5.10 18.98
CA ALA A 265 -6.27 -4.35 20.20
C ALA A 265 -4.86 -3.75 20.17
N ALA A 266 -3.86 -4.50 19.69
CA ALA A 266 -2.50 -3.99 19.56
C ALA A 266 -2.37 -2.93 18.46
N ALA A 267 -3.12 -3.08 17.36
CA ALA A 267 -3.19 -2.13 16.27
C ALA A 267 -3.83 -0.81 16.72
N GLN A 268 -4.91 -0.88 17.52
CA GLN A 268 -5.49 0.30 18.16
C GLN A 268 -4.47 1.00 19.07
N ALA A 269 -3.71 0.24 19.88
CA ALA A 269 -2.67 0.82 20.73
C ALA A 269 -1.56 1.54 19.92
N VAL A 270 -1.28 1.10 18.69
CA VAL A 270 -0.37 1.84 17.78
C VAL A 270 -1.00 3.17 17.36
N LEU A 271 -2.29 3.20 17.02
CA LEU A 271 -3.00 4.44 16.67
C LEU A 271 -3.06 5.39 17.87
N ASP A 272 -3.38 4.89 19.06
CA ASP A 272 -3.43 5.67 20.30
C ASP A 272 -2.05 6.25 20.65
N ALA A 273 -0.99 5.45 20.49
CA ALA A 273 0.37 5.90 20.73
C ALA A 273 0.79 7.02 19.76
N ARG A 274 0.30 7.03 18.51
CA ARG A 274 0.50 8.15 17.58
C ARG A 274 -0.29 9.38 18.03
N ALA A 275 -1.57 9.20 18.40
CA ALA A 275 -2.45 10.28 18.81
C ALA A 275 -1.96 11.02 20.08
N ALA A 276 -1.19 10.34 20.93
CA ALA A 276 -0.56 10.92 22.11
C ALA A 276 0.54 11.96 21.81
N HIS A 277 0.91 12.16 20.54
CA HIS A 277 1.94 13.13 20.10
C HIS A 277 1.35 14.15 19.11
N PRO A 278 0.42 15.02 19.55
CA PRO A 278 -0.16 16.03 18.67
C PRO A 278 0.92 16.95 18.09
N GLY A 279 0.78 17.30 16.81
CA GLY A 279 1.74 18.15 16.09
C GLY A 279 2.94 17.43 15.48
N SER A 280 3.16 16.15 15.78
CA SER A 280 4.19 15.34 15.09
C SER A 280 3.63 14.71 13.82
N SER A 281 4.40 14.72 12.73
CA SER A 281 4.04 14.02 11.49
C SER A 281 4.30 12.51 11.61
N LEU A 282 3.76 11.71 10.68
CA LEU A 282 4.13 10.30 10.60
C LEU A 282 5.62 10.12 10.28
N ALA A 283 6.23 11.05 9.53
CA ALA A 283 7.66 11.04 9.28
C ALA A 283 8.46 11.20 10.58
N ASP A 284 8.07 12.11 11.48
CA ASP A 284 8.72 12.33 12.77
C ASP A 284 8.54 11.13 13.72
N LEU A 285 7.32 10.59 13.77
CA LEU A 285 6.98 9.48 14.65
C LEU A 285 7.65 8.16 14.23
N TYR A 286 8.05 8.03 12.97
CA TYR A 286 8.64 6.80 12.42
C TYR A 286 10.10 6.96 11.96
N ASP A 287 10.75 8.09 12.21
CA ASP A 287 12.21 8.15 12.10
C ASP A 287 12.83 7.30 13.23
N PRO A 288 13.80 6.41 12.94
CA PRO A 288 14.36 5.50 13.93
C PRO A 288 14.92 6.16 15.18
N LEU A 289 15.44 7.40 15.06
CA LEU A 289 16.08 8.13 16.16
C LEU A 289 15.07 8.89 17.01
N THR A 290 13.98 9.38 16.41
CA THR A 290 12.96 10.18 17.12
C THR A 290 11.72 9.39 17.51
N MET A 291 11.55 8.15 17.02
CA MET A 291 10.40 7.31 17.31
C MET A 291 10.14 7.21 18.84
N PRO A 292 8.98 7.71 19.33
CA PRO A 292 8.69 7.73 20.75
C PRO A 292 8.63 6.34 21.39
N ALA A 293 9.06 6.25 22.65
CA ALA A 293 9.14 4.97 23.36
C ALA A 293 7.78 4.26 23.51
N ASN A 294 6.68 5.00 23.69
CA ASN A 294 5.33 4.43 23.74
C ASN A 294 4.92 3.80 22.41
N LEU A 295 5.23 4.46 21.27
CA LEU A 295 4.96 3.94 19.94
C LEU A 295 5.81 2.71 19.63
N ARG A 296 7.10 2.73 19.98
CA ARG A 296 7.99 1.55 19.84
C ARG A 296 7.45 0.35 20.64
N LYS A 297 7.02 0.58 21.89
CA LYS A 297 6.39 -0.47 22.72
C LYS A 297 5.07 -0.98 22.12
N ALA A 298 4.27 -0.11 21.50
CA ALA A 298 3.03 -0.51 20.84
C ALA A 298 3.31 -1.45 19.64
N HIS A 299 4.31 -1.12 18.81
CA HIS A 299 4.75 -2.01 17.72
C HIS A 299 5.32 -3.34 18.22
N GLN A 300 6.09 -3.35 19.30
CA GLN A 300 6.58 -4.60 19.89
C GLN A 300 5.43 -5.52 20.34
N LYS A 301 4.35 -4.95 20.92
CA LYS A 301 3.15 -5.70 21.29
C LYS A 301 2.40 -6.20 20.05
N LEU A 302 2.30 -5.37 19.02
CA LEU A 302 1.69 -5.74 17.74
C LEU A 302 2.46 -6.90 17.09
N ASP A 303 3.78 -6.82 17.03
CA ASP A 303 4.64 -7.88 16.51
C ASP A 303 4.46 -9.18 17.29
N ALA A 304 4.39 -9.13 18.62
CA ALA A 304 4.12 -10.32 19.42
C ALA A 304 2.76 -10.97 19.08
N ALA A 305 1.71 -10.16 18.85
CA ALA A 305 0.40 -10.66 18.45
C ALA A 305 0.40 -11.24 17.02
N VAL A 306 1.10 -10.60 16.09
CA VAL A 306 1.23 -11.05 14.70
C VAL A 306 2.09 -12.31 14.59
N ASP A 307 3.24 -12.36 15.27
CA ASP A 307 4.08 -13.56 15.32
C ASP A 307 3.29 -14.74 15.91
N LYS A 308 2.41 -14.49 16.89
CA LYS A 308 1.49 -15.50 17.43
C LYS A 308 0.46 -15.99 16.41
N ALA A 309 -0.08 -15.11 15.56
CA ALA A 309 -0.96 -15.52 14.46
C ALA A 309 -0.21 -16.38 13.44
N TYR A 310 1.05 -16.04 13.12
CA TYR A 310 1.86 -16.85 12.21
C TYR A 310 2.32 -18.19 12.81
N GLN A 311 2.41 -18.33 14.14
CA GLN A 311 2.57 -19.65 14.78
C GLN A 311 1.43 -20.59 14.45
N LEU A 312 0.18 -20.10 14.41
CA LEU A 312 -0.98 -20.90 14.01
C LEU A 312 -0.89 -21.35 12.54
N ALA A 313 -0.16 -20.60 11.71
CA ALA A 313 0.16 -20.97 10.34
C ALA A 313 1.39 -21.90 10.22
N GLY A 314 1.93 -22.44 11.32
CA GLY A 314 3.11 -23.30 11.34
C GLY A 314 4.44 -22.56 11.41
N GLY A 315 4.42 -21.27 11.78
CA GLY A 315 5.61 -20.46 12.01
C GLY A 315 6.26 -20.71 13.38
N ARG A 316 7.45 -20.13 13.56
CA ARG A 316 8.20 -20.22 14.82
C ARG A 316 7.59 -19.32 15.90
N LYS A 317 7.93 -19.59 17.16
CA LYS A 317 7.48 -18.76 18.29
C LYS A 317 8.01 -17.32 18.21
N THR A 318 9.26 -17.19 17.78
CA THR A 318 9.99 -15.93 17.62
C THR A 318 10.89 -16.03 16.40
N TYR A 319 11.23 -14.88 15.83
CA TYR A 319 12.17 -14.75 14.71
C TYR A 319 13.32 -13.83 15.12
N ALA A 320 14.55 -14.26 14.88
CA ALA A 320 15.75 -13.51 15.23
C ALA A 320 16.00 -12.33 14.28
N SER A 321 15.56 -12.43 13.03
CA SER A 321 15.82 -11.43 11.99
C SER A 321 14.69 -11.34 10.96
N ASP A 322 14.78 -10.35 10.08
CA ASP A 322 13.92 -10.26 8.90
C ASP A 322 14.15 -11.43 7.93
N ALA A 323 15.40 -11.92 7.80
CA ALA A 323 15.71 -13.05 6.94
C ALA A 323 14.94 -14.31 7.38
N GLU A 324 14.88 -14.59 8.69
CA GLU A 324 14.08 -15.72 9.21
C GLU A 324 12.57 -15.54 8.95
N ARG A 325 12.05 -14.31 9.10
CA ARG A 325 10.64 -14.00 8.80
C ARG A 325 10.34 -14.23 7.33
N VAL A 326 11.17 -13.69 6.44
CA VAL A 326 10.99 -13.79 4.98
C VAL A 326 11.14 -15.24 4.52
N ALA A 327 12.08 -15.99 5.07
CA ALA A 327 12.23 -17.42 4.77
C ALA A 327 10.93 -18.19 5.07
N PHE A 328 10.37 -17.98 6.27
CA PHE A 328 9.09 -18.57 6.63
C PHE A 328 7.94 -18.08 5.73
N LEU A 329 7.88 -16.79 5.40
CA LEU A 329 6.85 -16.25 4.50
C LEU A 329 6.94 -16.88 3.10
N PHE A 330 8.12 -17.16 2.55
CA PHE A 330 8.25 -17.88 1.28
C PHE A 330 7.78 -19.34 1.38
N THR A 331 8.07 -20.03 2.49
CA THR A 331 7.50 -21.37 2.74
C THR A 331 5.97 -21.33 2.81
N LEU A 332 5.41 -20.35 3.54
CA LEU A 332 3.98 -20.16 3.66
C LEU A 332 3.33 -19.79 2.31
N TYR A 333 3.98 -18.92 1.55
CA TYR A 333 3.60 -18.56 0.19
C TYR A 333 3.52 -19.80 -0.70
N GLN A 334 4.56 -20.64 -0.70
CA GLN A 334 4.59 -21.86 -1.49
C GLN A 334 3.39 -22.74 -1.14
N ARG A 335 3.13 -22.96 0.16
CA ARG A 335 1.97 -23.73 0.63
C ARG A 335 0.65 -23.16 0.11
N HIS A 336 0.45 -21.84 0.19
CA HIS A 336 -0.77 -21.19 -0.30
C HIS A 336 -0.95 -21.37 -1.81
N THR A 337 0.13 -21.22 -2.57
CA THR A 337 0.07 -21.36 -4.03
C THR A 337 -0.11 -22.80 -4.49
N SER A 338 0.46 -23.79 -3.80
CA SER A 338 0.21 -25.20 -4.04
C SER A 338 -1.26 -25.56 -3.81
N LEU A 339 -1.85 -25.05 -2.72
CA LEU A 339 -3.28 -25.24 -2.43
C LEU A 339 -4.18 -24.60 -3.51
N LEU A 340 -3.84 -23.38 -3.96
CA LEU A 340 -4.57 -22.71 -5.05
C LEU A 340 -4.49 -23.48 -6.38
N ALA A 341 -3.35 -24.11 -6.68
CA ALA A 341 -3.20 -24.94 -7.88
C ALA A 341 -4.02 -26.25 -7.80
N SER A 342 -4.24 -26.77 -6.58
CA SER A 342 -5.03 -27.99 -6.34
C SER A 342 -6.55 -27.77 -6.23
N ALA A 343 -7.02 -26.52 -6.16
CA ALA A 343 -8.45 -26.22 -6.10
C ALA A 343 -9.13 -26.47 -7.47
N PRO A 344 -10.28 -27.15 -7.54
CA PRO A 344 -10.97 -27.37 -8.81
C PRO A 344 -11.30 -26.05 -9.49
N ALA A 345 -10.94 -25.92 -10.76
CA ALA A 345 -11.17 -24.70 -11.54
C ALA A 345 -12.66 -24.30 -11.48
N ALA A 346 -12.94 -23.08 -11.02
CA ALA A 346 -14.28 -22.51 -11.10
C ALA A 346 -14.74 -22.51 -12.56
N LYS A 347 -15.86 -23.19 -12.85
CA LYS A 347 -16.43 -23.28 -14.20
C LYS A 347 -16.75 -21.86 -14.69
N THR A 348 -16.00 -21.39 -15.68
CA THR A 348 -16.26 -20.11 -16.35
C THR A 348 -17.64 -20.17 -17.02
N PRO A 349 -18.53 -19.19 -16.80
CA PRO A 349 -19.80 -19.16 -17.52
C PRO A 349 -19.54 -19.02 -19.02
N ARG A 350 -20.03 -19.98 -19.81
CA ARG A 350 -19.98 -19.95 -21.28
C ARG A 350 -20.71 -18.69 -21.76
N ARG A 351 -19.96 -17.75 -22.34
CA ARG A 351 -20.50 -16.55 -22.99
C ARG A 351 -21.38 -17.00 -24.18
N PRO A 352 -22.65 -16.56 -24.29
CA PRO A 352 -23.49 -16.94 -25.41
C PRO A 352 -22.90 -16.39 -26.72
N ARG A 353 -22.73 -17.27 -27.71
CA ARG A 353 -22.34 -16.91 -29.08
C ARG A 353 -23.44 -16.01 -29.65
N LYS A 354 -23.12 -14.74 -29.94
CA LYS A 354 -23.97 -13.91 -30.81
C LYS A 354 -24.03 -14.59 -32.17
N ALA A 355 -25.23 -14.96 -32.60
CA ALA A 355 -25.50 -15.32 -33.99
C ALA A 355 -25.22 -14.09 -34.87
N ALA A 356 -24.45 -14.28 -35.94
CA ALA A 356 -24.31 -13.27 -36.97
C ALA A 356 -25.63 -13.19 -37.74
N ALA A 357 -26.21 -12.00 -37.81
CA ALA A 357 -27.29 -11.72 -38.74
C ALA A 357 -26.69 -11.59 -40.14
N ALA A 358 -27.26 -12.35 -41.08
CA ALA A 358 -27.04 -12.21 -42.52
C ALA A 358 -27.86 -11.04 -43.08
#